data_AF-A0A8I0HD27-F1
#
_entry.id   AF-A0A8I0HD27-F1
#
_cell.length_a   1.000
_cell.length_b   1.000
_cell.length_c   1.000
_cell.angle_alpha   90.00
_cell.angle_beta   90.00
_cell.angle_gamma   90.00
#
_symmetry.space_group_name_H-M   'P 1'
#
loop_
_entity.id
_entity.type
_entity.pdbx_description
1 polymer ?
#
loop_
_entity_poly.entity_id
_entity_poly.type
_entity_poly.pdbx_seq_one_letter_code
_entity_poly.pdbx_strand_id
1 'polypeptide(L)'
;ANSGAACLGAPLSHDFAVISLSDCMTPWELIKKRVRAMAESDMVMCIYNPSSRRRAGYLKEACDIVMEVQPPDTVCGYVRNIGRDNETAR
;
A
#
# COMPACT_ATOMS: atom_id res chain seq x y z
N ALA A 1 -4.21 -6.90 6.02
CA ALA A 1 -3.20 -6.06 6.67
C ALA A 1 -2.43 -6.94 7.64
N ASN A 2 -3.10 -7.45 8.67
CA ASN A 2 -2.48 -8.26 9.74
C ASN A 2 -1.71 -9.50 9.27
N SER A 3 -2.26 -10.33 8.37
CA SER A 3 -1.54 -11.52 7.90
C SER A 3 -0.25 -11.19 7.15
N GLY A 4 -0.21 -10.08 6.39
CA GLY A 4 1.02 -9.63 5.73
C GLY A 4 2.01 -9.04 6.73
N ALA A 5 1.52 -8.28 7.71
CA ALA A 5 2.36 -7.73 8.77
C ALA A 5 3.03 -8.83 9.60
N ALA A 6 2.32 -9.92 9.90
CA ALA A 6 2.87 -11.07 10.61
C ALA A 6 4.08 -11.71 9.90
N CYS A 7 4.13 -11.68 8.56
CA CYS A 7 5.27 -12.17 7.79
C CYS A 7 6.46 -11.18 7.75
N LEU A 8 6.21 -9.90 8.07
CA LEU A 8 7.18 -8.80 7.97
C LEU A 8 7.64 -8.29 9.35
N GLY A 9 7.26 -8.97 10.43
CA GLY A 9 7.54 -8.55 11.80
C GLY A 9 6.44 -7.66 12.37
N ALA A 10 6.71 -6.36 12.50
CA ALA A 10 5.84 -5.42 13.19
C ALA A 10 5.54 -4.13 12.40
N PRO A 11 5.30 -4.16 11.07
CA PRO A 11 5.13 -2.93 10.29
C PRO A 11 3.84 -2.15 10.62
N LEU A 12 2.83 -2.78 11.25
CA LEU A 12 1.54 -2.17 11.57
C LEU A 12 1.35 -1.89 13.08
N SER A 13 2.45 -1.66 13.81
CA SER A 13 2.40 -1.42 15.27
C SER A 13 1.93 -0.02 15.66
N HIS A 14 2.03 0.95 14.75
CA HIS A 14 1.54 2.31 14.92
C HIS A 14 0.23 2.52 14.15
N ASP A 15 -0.30 3.73 14.22
CA ASP A 15 -1.49 4.14 13.48
C ASP A 15 -1.32 3.83 11.99
N PHE A 16 -2.27 3.07 11.45
CA PHE A 16 -2.24 2.63 10.07
C PHE A 16 -3.62 2.67 9.44
N ALA A 17 -3.66 2.79 8.11
CA ALA A 17 -4.89 2.61 7.35
C ALA A 17 -4.70 1.61 6.22
N VAL A 18 -5.81 1.03 5.78
CA VAL A 18 -5.86 0.11 4.65
C VAL A 18 -6.49 0.83 3.46
N ILE A 19 -5.75 0.95 2.37
CA ILE A 19 -6.20 1.61 1.14
C ILE A 19 -6.23 0.60 0.00
N SER A 20 -7.39 0.49 -0.67
CA SER A 20 -7.52 -0.26 -1.91
C SER A 20 -7.22 0.64 -3.12
N LEU A 21 -6.38 0.20 -4.07
CA LEU A 21 -6.17 0.89 -5.34
C LEU A 21 -7.16 0.47 -6.44
N SER A 22 -8.24 -0.22 -6.08
CA SER A 22 -9.30 -0.58 -7.04
C SER A 22 -10.28 0.57 -7.22
N ASP A 23 -10.36 1.06 -8.45
CA ASP A 23 -11.23 2.14 -8.92
C ASP A 23 -12.66 1.69 -9.28
N CYS A 24 -12.97 0.38 -9.20
CA CYS A 24 -14.25 -0.21 -9.63
C CYS A 24 -15.50 0.53 -9.12
N MET A 25 -15.48 0.99 -7.87
CA MET A 25 -16.59 1.72 -7.22
C MET A 25 -16.11 3.01 -6.55
N THR A 26 -14.84 3.39 -6.74
CA THR A 26 -14.22 4.53 -6.05
C THR A 26 -13.43 5.31 -7.08
N PRO A 27 -13.82 6.56 -7.38
CA PRO A 27 -13.10 7.37 -8.35
C PRO A 27 -11.61 7.46 -8.03
N TRP A 28 -10.75 7.33 -9.04
CA TRP A 28 -9.30 7.33 -8.87
C TRP A 28 -8.80 8.58 -8.12
N GLU A 29 -9.37 9.74 -8.40
CA GLU A 29 -9.04 10.99 -7.70
C GLU A 29 -9.27 10.93 -6.18
N LEU A 30 -10.32 10.22 -5.73
CA LEU A 30 -10.56 10.02 -4.31
C LEU A 30 -9.53 9.07 -3.69
N ILE A 31 -9.08 8.06 -4.44
CA ILE A 31 -8.01 7.14 -3.99
C ILE A 31 -6.70 7.93 -3.83
N LYS A 32 -6.33 8.74 -4.82
CA LYS A 32 -5.14 9.61 -4.76
C LYS A 32 -5.18 10.58 -3.57
N LYS A 33 -6.34 11.19 -3.31
CA LYS A 33 -6.54 12.04 -2.13
C LYS A 33 -6.27 11.28 -0.83
N ARG A 34 -6.74 10.03 -0.71
CA ARG A 34 -6.50 9.19 0.48
C ARG A 34 -5.03 8.81 0.63
N VAL A 35 -4.36 8.45 -0.47
CA VAL A 35 -2.92 8.14 -0.46
C VAL A 35 -2.11 9.34 0.00
N ARG A 36 -2.35 10.53 -0.57
CA ARG A 36 -1.66 11.76 -0.16
C ARG A 36 -1.93 12.11 1.31
N ALA A 37 -3.18 12.06 1.75
CA ALA A 37 -3.53 12.39 3.14
C ALA A 37 -2.83 11.46 4.15
N MET A 38 -2.72 10.16 3.84
CA MET A 38 -1.99 9.21 4.68
C MET A 38 -0.48 9.46 4.68
N ALA A 39 0.08 9.85 3.53
CA ALA A 39 1.49 10.22 3.43
C ALA A 39 1.78 11.50 4.22
N GLU A 40 0.90 12.50 4.17
CA GLU A 40 1.02 13.75 4.94
C GLU A 40 0.83 13.55 6.45
N SER A 41 0.09 12.52 6.86
CA SER A 41 -0.20 12.24 8.27
C SER A 41 0.84 11.35 8.97
N ASP A 42 1.93 10.99 8.30
CA ASP A 42 2.99 10.12 8.84
C ASP A 42 2.48 8.77 9.41
N MET A 43 1.43 8.23 8.77
CA MET A 43 0.80 6.97 9.18
C MET A 43 1.23 5.82 8.29
N VAL A 44 1.26 4.60 8.83
CA VAL A 44 1.57 3.43 8.03
C VAL A 44 0.42 3.13 7.05
N MET A 45 0.76 2.85 5.79
CA MET A 45 -0.21 2.53 4.75
C MET A 45 -0.11 1.06 4.34
N CYS A 46 -1.23 0.33 4.47
CA CYS A 46 -1.35 -1.01 3.90
C CYS A 46 -2.12 -0.94 2.57
N ILE A 47 -1.43 -1.19 1.45
CA ILE A 47 -2.04 -1.16 0.13
C ILE A 47 -2.66 -2.52 -0.23
N TYR A 48 -3.95 -2.49 -0.53
CA TYR A 48 -4.74 -3.61 -1.07
C TYR A 48 -5.04 -3.42 -2.55
N ASN A 49 -5.26 -4.53 -3.25
CA ASN A 49 -5.46 -4.55 -4.70
C ASN A 49 -4.43 -3.69 -5.46
N PRO A 50 -3.11 -3.82 -5.16
CA PRO A 50 -2.10 -2.88 -5.61
C PRO A 50 -1.98 -2.83 -7.13
N SER A 51 -2.27 -3.93 -7.82
CA SER A 51 -2.24 -4.00 -9.26
C SER A 51 -3.24 -5.03 -9.81
N SER A 52 -3.56 -4.91 -11.09
CA SER A 52 -4.32 -5.88 -11.87
C SER A 52 -3.97 -5.73 -13.35
N ARG A 53 -4.43 -6.66 -14.20
CA ARG A 53 -4.24 -6.57 -15.66
C ARG A 53 -4.74 -5.25 -16.27
N ARG A 54 -5.81 -4.66 -15.73
CA ARG A 54 -6.40 -3.39 -16.21
C ARG A 54 -5.79 -2.14 -15.57
N ARG A 55 -5.05 -2.31 -14.47
CA ARG A 55 -4.49 -1.23 -13.64
C ARG A 55 -2.97 -1.29 -13.58
N ALA A 56 -2.34 -1.62 -14.71
CA ALA A 56 -0.91 -1.51 -14.84
C ALA A 56 -0.53 -0.03 -14.61
N GLY A 57 0.34 0.25 -13.63
CA GLY A 57 0.79 1.60 -13.30
C GLY A 57 0.19 2.24 -12.04
N TYR A 58 -0.94 1.75 -11.52
CA TYR A 58 -1.61 2.40 -10.38
C TYR A 58 -0.75 2.38 -9.11
N LEU A 59 -0.07 1.27 -8.84
CA LEU A 59 0.88 1.19 -7.73
C LEU A 59 2.02 2.20 -7.90
N LYS A 60 2.53 2.36 -9.13
CA LYS A 60 3.60 3.33 -9.42
C LYS A 60 3.11 4.75 -9.13
N GLU A 61 1.94 5.13 -9.63
CA GLU A 61 1.37 6.46 -9.39
C GLU A 61 1.10 6.71 -7.89
N ALA A 62 0.62 5.71 -7.15
CA ALA A 62 0.48 5.80 -5.70
C ALA A 62 1.83 6.01 -5.00
N CYS A 63 2.88 5.28 -5.41
CA CYS A 63 4.24 5.50 -4.90
C CYS A 63 4.78 6.88 -5.27
N ASP A 64 4.54 7.36 -6.50
CA ASP A 64 4.97 8.69 -6.95
C ASP A 64 4.36 9.77 -6.04
N ILE A 65 3.07 9.67 -5.71
CA ILE A 65 2.38 10.59 -4.77
C ILE A 65 3.00 10.54 -3.37
N VAL A 66 3.33 9.35 -2.87
CA VAL A 66 3.97 9.20 -1.55
C VAL A 66 5.35 9.85 -1.54
N MET A 67 6.16 9.65 -2.59
CA MET A 67 7.52 10.21 -2.72
C MET A 67 7.56 11.73 -2.85
N GLU A 68 6.43 12.39 -3.15
CA GLU A 68 6.35 13.86 -3.09
C GLU A 68 6.37 14.40 -1.65
N VAL A 69 6.00 13.57 -0.67
CA VAL A 69 5.81 13.99 0.73
C VAL A 69 6.76 13.26 1.67
N GLN A 70 6.99 11.97 1.44
CA GLN A 70 7.76 11.08 2.30
C GLN A 70 9.19 10.87 1.77
N PRO A 71 10.17 10.65 2.67
CA PRO A 71 11.56 10.42 2.27
C PRO A 71 11.75 9.18 1.37
N PRO A 72 12.73 9.18 0.45
CA PRO A 72 12.99 8.06 -0.45
C PRO A 72 13.51 6.80 0.25
N ASP A 73 13.97 6.91 1.50
CA ASP A 73 14.40 5.81 2.37
C ASP A 73 13.26 5.24 3.23
N THR A 74 12.01 5.67 3.00
CA THR A 74 10.82 5.11 3.66
C THR A 74 10.76 3.59 3.45
N VAL A 75 10.80 2.85 4.56
CA VAL A 75 10.80 1.39 4.54
C VAL A 75 9.47 0.87 4.00
N CYS A 76 9.55 0.02 2.99
CA CYS A 76 8.41 -0.64 2.38
C CYS A 76 8.64 -2.15 2.38
N GLY A 77 7.56 -2.92 2.50
CA GLY A 77 7.60 -4.37 2.37
C GLY A 77 6.39 -4.89 1.61
N TYR A 78 6.52 -6.06 0.99
CA TYR A 78 5.40 -6.73 0.34
C TYR A 78 5.40 -8.22 0.66
N VAL A 79 4.19 -8.78 0.72
CA VAL A 79 3.99 -10.21 0.88
C VAL A 79 3.07 -10.71 -0.23
N ARG A 80 3.47 -11.79 -0.87
CA ARG A 80 2.72 -12.44 -1.95
C ARG A 80 2.31 -13.84 -1.50
N ASN A 81 1.11 -14.24 -1.89
CA ASN A 81 0.56 -15.59 -1.63
C ASN A 81 0.56 -15.99 -0.15
N ILE A 82 0.24 -15.05 0.75
CA ILE A 82 0.17 -15.32 2.21
C ILE A 82 -0.73 -16.53 2.49
N GLY A 83 -0.22 -17.51 3.23
CA GLY A 83 -0.89 -18.75 3.60
C GLY A 83 -1.13 -19.72 2.44
N ARG A 84 -0.41 -19.57 1.32
CA ARG A 84 -0.54 -20.41 0.12
C ARG A 84 0.83 -20.81 -0.43
N ASP A 85 0.85 -21.77 -1.34
CA ASP A 85 2.07 -22.16 -2.06
C ASP A 85 2.74 -20.95 -2.74
N ASN A 86 4.06 -20.93 -2.68
CA ASN A 86 4.91 -19.83 -3.16
C ASN A 86 4.70 -18.51 -2.39
N GLU A 87 4.45 -18.58 -1.08
CA GLU A 87 4.53 -17.42 -0.20
C GLU A 87 5.93 -16.77 -0.28
N THR A 88 5.97 -15.46 -0.46
CA THR A 88 7.23 -14.69 -0.42
C THR A 88 7.00 -13.39 0.33
N ALA A 89 7.94 -13.05 1.21
CA ALA A 89 7.99 -11.80 1.95
C ALA A 89 9.31 -11.08 1.65
N ARG A 90 9.24 -9.78 1.37
CA ARG A 90 10.36 -8.89 1.06
C ARG A 90 10.16 -7.54 1.71
#